data_AF-A0A8B7PJY5-F1
#
_entry.id   AF-A0A8B7PJY5-F1
#
_cell.length_a   1.000
_cell.length_b   1.000
_cell.length_c   1.000
_cell.angle_alpha   90.00
_cell.angle_beta   90.00
_cell.angle_gamma   90.00
#
_symmetry.space_group_name_H-M   'P 1'
#
loop_
_entity.id
_entity.type
_entity.pdbx_description
1 polymer ?
#
loop_
_entity_poly.entity_id
_entity_poly.type
_entity_poly.pdbx_seq_one_letter_code
_entity_poly.pdbx_strand_id
1 'polypeptide(L)'
;MYADKRCINMESHDRSTALLLLCKNYSASDLEEEILASLLHAGANPNLPEKDPFSLPLLCALERRWWRGAELMLDAGADATATDFEHDELPATFFAGYNFEMLSNLLSRGCDCPHLNGWITNRSLTDAQLKTILPNSGLSNPENYEYRLDVLIDAVSVSYHESAMYILDHCAFDMQQFERIIRYVFKPNNGINWADKNKYIIAMKKNIFMSGYNKNDRLILLFMRCARSCPMIEDGEECCGSCDVNVEQIWIILEHIIRLAEHNGLPIEKWKLSKERLEITFFNIILAVAQYDYEGPQIDLNVLNLVLLETTLCSVPLVLKLLPLMKQKGFRLTVSSAVAFLSSPCLQKICLSLQRTSRSLQTDVDIQAIVHSPESPYRILLSEVTRSCCEEGQCWFRSPMMTDLCTRGIVAGLHILVLMPLHLGVHELFLHPK
;
A
#
# COMPACT_ATOMS: atom_id res chain seq x y z
N MET A 1 58.01 8.52 -24.33
CA MET A 1 57.65 9.39 -25.47
C MET A 1 56.28 9.96 -25.13
N TYR A 2 56.21 11.21 -24.67
CA TYR A 2 54.93 11.82 -24.29
C TYR A 2 54.13 12.03 -25.58
N ALA A 3 53.01 11.33 -25.75
CA ALA A 3 52.02 11.73 -26.73
C ALA A 3 51.66 13.19 -26.42
N ASP A 4 51.73 14.07 -27.42
CA ASP A 4 51.32 15.47 -27.23
C ASP A 4 49.87 15.45 -26.76
N LYS A 5 49.62 15.96 -25.54
CA LYS A 5 48.27 16.07 -24.96
C LYS A 5 47.30 16.82 -25.89
N ARG A 6 47.83 17.61 -26.85
CA ARG A 6 47.04 18.29 -27.88
C ARG A 6 46.44 17.35 -28.92
N CYS A 7 47.07 16.20 -29.18
CA CYS A 7 46.67 15.29 -30.25
C CYS A 7 45.70 14.18 -29.79
N ILE A 8 45.73 13.82 -28.50
CA ILE A 8 44.99 12.65 -27.98
C ILE A 8 43.46 12.78 -28.13
N ASN A 9 42.97 14.01 -28.15
CA ASN A 9 41.55 14.35 -28.28
C ASN A 9 41.19 14.91 -29.67
N MET A 10 42.06 14.76 -30.67
CA MET A 10 41.73 15.22 -32.02
C MET A 10 40.57 14.41 -32.59
N GLU A 11 39.61 15.15 -33.14
CA GLU A 11 38.46 14.63 -33.85
C GLU A 11 38.82 14.43 -35.34
N SER A 12 38.44 13.30 -35.93
CA SER A 12 38.46 13.11 -37.39
C SER A 12 37.31 13.88 -38.07
N HIS A 13 37.20 13.77 -39.40
CA HIS A 13 36.17 14.47 -40.16
C HIS A 13 34.73 14.12 -39.75
N ASP A 14 34.51 12.92 -39.22
CA ASP A 14 33.25 12.42 -38.66
C ASP A 14 33.12 12.68 -37.15
N ARG A 15 33.97 13.56 -36.61
CA ARG A 15 34.07 13.90 -35.18
C ARG A 15 34.49 12.75 -34.25
N SER A 16 34.98 11.64 -34.80
CA SER A 16 35.46 10.54 -33.99
C SER A 16 36.82 10.85 -33.34
N THR A 17 36.94 10.62 -32.04
CA THR A 17 38.23 10.62 -31.34
C THR A 17 38.87 9.24 -31.40
N ALA A 18 40.18 9.13 -31.12
CA ALA A 18 40.85 7.84 -31.02
C ALA A 18 40.17 6.90 -30.01
N LEU A 19 39.68 7.46 -28.90
CA LEU A 19 38.92 6.74 -27.88
C LEU A 19 37.57 6.26 -28.42
N LEU A 20 36.80 7.11 -29.11
CA LEU A 20 35.53 6.70 -29.70
C LEU A 20 35.71 5.60 -30.76
N LEU A 21 36.72 5.71 -31.62
CA LEU A 21 37.02 4.70 -32.63
C LEU A 21 37.35 3.35 -32.00
N LEU A 22 38.09 3.33 -30.90
CA LEU A 22 38.37 2.11 -30.15
C LEU A 22 37.07 1.48 -29.62
N CYS A 23 36.21 2.27 -28.98
CA CYS A 23 34.94 1.79 -28.44
C CYS A 23 33.99 1.29 -29.54
N LYS A 24 33.92 1.98 -30.69
CA LYS A 24 33.07 1.58 -31.84
C LYS A 24 33.53 0.27 -32.49
N ASN A 25 34.83 0.01 -32.50
CA ASN A 25 35.42 -1.15 -33.19
C ASN A 25 35.89 -2.26 -32.25
N TYR A 26 35.50 -2.22 -30.97
CA TYR A 26 35.88 -3.22 -29.98
C TYR A 26 35.53 -4.63 -30.45
N SER A 27 36.51 -5.54 -30.42
CA SER A 27 36.39 -6.92 -30.91
C SER A 27 36.68 -7.99 -29.86
N ALA A 28 36.81 -7.60 -28.58
CA ALA A 28 37.06 -8.47 -27.42
C ALA A 28 38.43 -9.18 -27.38
N SER A 29 39.52 -8.46 -27.67
CA SER A 29 40.88 -8.92 -27.35
C SER A 29 41.49 -8.17 -26.16
N ASP A 30 42.48 -8.78 -25.51
CA ASP A 30 43.19 -8.17 -24.36
C ASP A 30 43.93 -6.87 -24.76
N LEU A 31 44.27 -6.73 -26.05
CA LEU A 31 44.98 -5.58 -26.58
C LEU A 31 44.13 -4.29 -26.50
N GLU A 32 42.81 -4.36 -26.72
CA GLU A 32 41.96 -3.17 -26.66
C GLU A 32 41.88 -2.58 -25.23
N GLU A 33 41.97 -3.39 -24.18
CA GLU A 33 42.00 -2.90 -22.80
C GLU A 33 43.30 -2.14 -22.51
N GLU A 34 44.45 -2.67 -22.94
CA GLU A 34 45.74 -1.98 -22.79
C GLU A 34 45.78 -0.66 -23.58
N ILE A 35 45.22 -0.65 -24.79
CA ILE A 35 45.10 0.56 -25.61
C ILE A 35 44.19 1.57 -24.90
N LEU A 36 43.02 1.14 -24.41
CA LEU A 36 42.09 2.01 -23.69
C LEU A 36 42.74 2.64 -22.47
N ALA A 37 43.39 1.83 -21.62
CA ALA A 37 44.09 2.30 -20.44
C ALA A 37 45.19 3.30 -20.81
N SER A 38 45.93 3.05 -21.89
CA SER A 38 46.98 3.95 -22.39
C SER A 38 46.41 5.28 -22.89
N LEU A 39 45.30 5.26 -23.63
CA LEU A 39 44.61 6.46 -24.12
C LEU A 39 44.11 7.32 -22.95
N LEU A 40 43.41 6.70 -21.98
CA LEU A 40 42.91 7.39 -20.80
C LEU A 40 44.06 7.97 -19.96
N HIS A 41 45.14 7.21 -19.75
CA HIS A 41 46.35 7.69 -19.05
C HIS A 41 47.03 8.86 -19.76
N ALA A 42 46.99 8.88 -21.10
CA ALA A 42 47.50 9.99 -21.91
C ALA A 42 46.61 11.25 -21.89
N GLY A 43 45.40 11.18 -21.30
CA GLY A 43 44.46 12.29 -21.18
C GLY A 43 43.38 12.32 -22.26
N ALA A 44 43.06 11.17 -22.87
CA ALA A 44 41.86 11.05 -23.69
C ALA A 44 40.61 11.39 -22.86
N ASN A 45 39.78 12.30 -23.35
CA ASN A 45 38.55 12.71 -22.68
C ASN A 45 37.41 11.75 -23.06
N PRO A 46 36.85 10.98 -22.11
CA PRO A 46 35.78 10.03 -22.38
C PRO A 46 34.43 10.68 -22.73
N ASN A 47 34.34 12.01 -22.59
CA ASN A 47 33.14 12.79 -22.91
C ASN A 47 33.18 13.45 -24.29
N LEU A 48 34.16 13.09 -25.14
CA LEU A 48 34.25 13.56 -26.51
C LEU A 48 33.79 12.50 -27.53
N PRO A 49 33.19 12.93 -28.66
CA PRO A 49 32.85 14.33 -29.01
C PRO A 49 31.73 14.90 -28.14
N GLU A 50 31.59 16.23 -28.13
CA GLU A 50 30.45 16.89 -27.47
C GLU A 50 29.11 16.33 -27.97
N LYS A 51 28.13 16.23 -27.05
CA LYS A 51 26.84 15.55 -27.25
C LYS A 51 26.12 16.06 -28.52
N ASP A 52 25.55 15.11 -29.27
CA ASP A 52 24.69 15.27 -30.45
C ASP A 52 25.39 15.77 -31.75
N PRO A 53 25.17 15.11 -32.91
CA PRO A 53 24.54 13.80 -33.18
C PRO A 53 25.48 12.60 -33.05
N PHE A 54 26.55 12.69 -32.25
CA PHE A 54 27.61 11.69 -32.26
C PHE A 54 27.54 10.74 -31.08
N SER A 55 27.94 9.48 -31.32
CA SER A 55 28.01 8.43 -30.31
C SER A 55 29.05 8.77 -29.23
N LEU A 56 28.71 8.52 -27.97
CA LEU A 56 29.61 8.67 -26.83
C LEU A 56 30.39 7.37 -26.56
N PRO A 57 31.70 7.47 -26.22
CA PRO A 57 32.53 6.29 -25.97
C PRO A 57 31.94 5.31 -24.95
N LEU A 58 31.42 5.83 -23.83
CA LEU A 58 30.81 5.02 -22.78
C LEU A 58 29.59 4.22 -23.29
N LEU A 59 28.69 4.85 -24.05
CA LEU A 59 27.49 4.18 -24.57
C LEU A 59 27.87 3.10 -25.60
N CYS A 60 28.82 3.38 -26.50
CA CYS A 60 29.33 2.37 -27.44
C CYS A 60 29.92 1.14 -26.73
N ALA A 61 30.67 1.34 -25.65
CA ALA A 61 31.24 0.23 -24.88
C ALA A 61 30.16 -0.58 -24.15
N LEU A 62 29.15 0.09 -23.57
CA LEU A 62 28.04 -0.58 -22.89
C LEU A 62 27.16 -1.38 -23.87
N GLU A 63 26.82 -0.80 -25.03
CA GLU A 63 26.07 -1.47 -26.10
C GLU A 63 26.78 -2.76 -26.55
N ARG A 64 28.10 -2.70 -26.69
CA ARG A 64 28.96 -3.84 -27.06
C ARG A 64 29.30 -4.77 -25.90
N ARG A 65 28.76 -4.53 -24.70
CA ARG A 65 29.01 -5.30 -23.48
C ARG A 65 30.48 -5.36 -23.08
N TRP A 66 31.25 -4.33 -23.42
CA TRP A 66 32.64 -4.17 -22.99
C TRP A 66 32.69 -3.61 -21.56
N TRP A 67 32.28 -4.44 -20.59
CA TRP A 67 32.09 -4.02 -19.20
C TRP A 67 33.35 -3.43 -18.58
N ARG A 68 34.50 -4.08 -18.79
CA ARG A 68 35.77 -3.62 -18.26
C ARG A 68 36.20 -2.27 -18.87
N GLY A 69 35.95 -2.07 -20.16
CA GLY A 69 36.22 -0.80 -20.82
C GLY A 69 35.30 0.32 -20.33
N ALA A 70 34.02 0.02 -20.10
CA ALA A 70 33.08 0.95 -19.47
C ALA A 70 33.52 1.33 -18.05
N GLU A 71 33.98 0.39 -17.22
CA GLU A 71 34.54 0.69 -15.89
C GLU A 71 35.72 1.66 -15.96
N LEU A 72 36.70 1.37 -16.83
CA LEU A 72 37.88 2.21 -17.00
C LEU A 72 37.52 3.63 -17.44
N MET A 73 36.55 3.77 -18.34
CA MET A 73 36.06 5.09 -18.76
C MET A 73 35.31 5.83 -17.64
N LEU A 74 34.47 5.14 -16.87
CA LEU A 74 33.81 5.71 -15.69
C LEU A 74 34.83 6.18 -14.64
N ASP A 75 35.87 5.39 -14.40
CA ASP A 75 36.96 5.74 -13.49
C ASP A 75 37.81 6.91 -14.01
N ALA A 76 37.86 7.10 -15.33
CA ALA A 76 38.48 8.25 -15.98
C ALA A 76 37.57 9.49 -16.10
N GLY A 77 36.36 9.46 -15.51
CA GLY A 77 35.45 10.61 -15.46
C GLY A 77 34.48 10.74 -16.63
N ALA A 78 34.12 9.62 -17.28
CA ALA A 78 32.99 9.58 -18.20
C ALA A 78 31.69 10.02 -17.48
N ASP A 79 30.94 10.92 -18.11
CA ASP A 79 29.61 11.34 -17.68
C ASP A 79 28.62 10.20 -17.89
N ALA A 80 28.35 9.47 -16.81
CA ALA A 80 27.43 8.33 -16.81
C ALA A 80 25.97 8.72 -17.05
N THR A 81 25.63 10.02 -16.96
CA THR A 81 24.29 10.56 -17.23
C THR A 81 24.13 11.05 -18.66
N ALA A 82 25.20 11.02 -19.45
CA ALA A 82 25.15 11.46 -20.83
C ALA A 82 24.34 10.50 -21.72
N THR A 83 23.56 11.11 -22.61
CA THR A 83 22.82 10.44 -23.68
C THR A 83 23.23 11.03 -25.03
N ASP A 84 23.01 10.28 -26.10
CA ASP A 84 23.23 10.74 -27.47
C ASP A 84 22.13 10.23 -28.41
N PHE A 85 22.06 10.81 -29.61
CA PHE A 85 21.05 10.49 -30.62
C PHE A 85 21.24 9.10 -31.25
N GLU A 86 22.49 8.64 -31.41
CA GLU A 86 22.82 7.35 -32.03
C GLU A 86 22.34 6.16 -31.19
N HIS A 87 22.19 6.37 -29.88
CA HIS A 87 21.64 5.41 -28.93
C HIS A 87 20.20 5.75 -28.51
N ASP A 88 19.43 6.45 -29.36
CA ASP A 88 18.03 6.82 -29.15
C ASP A 88 17.77 7.57 -27.82
N GLU A 89 18.75 8.37 -27.37
CA GLU A 89 18.73 9.06 -26.08
C GLU A 89 18.56 8.11 -24.86
N LEU A 90 18.82 6.82 -25.03
CA LEU A 90 18.71 5.84 -23.95
C LEU A 90 19.85 6.03 -22.92
N PRO A 91 19.54 5.96 -21.61
CA PRO A 91 20.54 6.13 -20.58
C PRO A 91 21.50 4.93 -20.53
N ALA A 92 22.73 5.16 -20.04
CA ALA A 92 23.73 4.11 -19.82
C ALA A 92 23.18 2.90 -19.03
N THR A 93 22.26 3.15 -18.09
CA THR A 93 21.61 2.09 -17.30
C THR A 93 20.86 1.08 -18.17
N PHE A 94 20.24 1.51 -19.28
CA PHE A 94 19.53 0.62 -20.21
C PHE A 94 20.46 -0.47 -20.78
N PHE A 95 21.62 -0.07 -21.29
CA PHE A 95 22.60 -0.97 -21.87
C PHE A 95 23.26 -1.89 -20.84
N ALA A 96 23.31 -1.47 -19.57
CA ALA A 96 23.81 -2.26 -18.46
C ALA A 96 22.80 -3.28 -17.90
N GLY A 97 21.57 -3.37 -18.43
CA GLY A 97 20.51 -4.24 -17.87
C GLY A 97 20.86 -5.73 -17.77
N TYR A 98 21.85 -6.20 -18.54
CA TYR A 98 22.33 -7.58 -18.51
C TYR A 98 23.56 -7.81 -17.61
N ASN A 99 24.13 -6.75 -17.02
CA ASN A 99 25.26 -6.83 -16.10
C ASN A 99 24.95 -6.01 -14.84
N PHE A 100 24.52 -6.69 -13.78
CA PHE A 100 24.08 -6.06 -12.53
C PHE A 100 25.19 -5.36 -11.76
N GLU A 101 26.44 -5.79 -11.91
CA GLU A 101 27.59 -5.10 -11.31
C GLU A 101 27.80 -3.75 -11.98
N MET A 102 27.79 -3.73 -13.33
CA MET A 102 27.84 -2.48 -14.10
C MET A 102 26.63 -1.59 -13.82
N LEU A 103 25.42 -2.14 -13.80
CA LEU A 103 24.21 -1.39 -13.48
C LEU A 103 24.31 -0.77 -12.07
N SER A 104 24.74 -1.55 -11.07
CA SER A 104 24.95 -1.04 -9.70
C SER A 104 26.01 0.06 -9.66
N ASN A 105 27.09 -0.08 -10.43
CA ASN A 105 28.15 0.91 -10.55
C ASN A 105 27.64 2.23 -11.16
N LEU A 106 26.83 2.17 -12.21
CA LEU A 106 26.18 3.33 -12.83
C LEU A 106 25.19 4.01 -11.86
N LEU A 107 24.33 3.22 -11.21
CA LEU A 107 23.40 3.72 -10.21
C LEU A 107 24.12 4.41 -9.05
N SER A 108 25.26 3.86 -8.58
CA SER A 108 26.08 4.46 -7.52
C SER A 108 26.67 5.83 -7.89
N ARG A 109 26.70 6.16 -9.19
CA ARG A 109 27.13 7.46 -9.72
C ARG A 109 25.96 8.43 -9.97
N GLY A 110 24.76 8.07 -9.51
CA GLY A 110 23.55 8.88 -9.61
C GLY A 110 22.81 8.78 -10.93
N CYS A 111 23.08 7.75 -11.75
CA CYS A 111 22.30 7.51 -12.96
C CYS A 111 20.87 7.08 -12.60
N ASP A 112 19.88 7.66 -13.28
CA ASP A 112 18.51 7.19 -13.21
C ASP A 112 18.31 5.89 -13.99
N CYS A 113 17.31 5.10 -13.60
CA CYS A 113 16.95 3.84 -14.24
C CYS A 113 15.46 3.79 -14.58
N PRO A 114 14.99 4.56 -15.57
CA PRO A 114 13.57 4.65 -15.92
C PRO A 114 12.95 3.30 -16.32
N HIS A 115 13.77 2.36 -16.80
CA HIS A 115 13.34 1.03 -17.25
C HIS A 115 13.18 0.00 -16.12
N LEU A 116 13.49 0.36 -14.86
CA LEU A 116 13.51 -0.59 -13.74
C LEU A 116 12.16 -1.30 -13.53
N ASN A 117 11.05 -0.56 -13.56
CA ASN A 117 9.68 -1.10 -13.44
C ASN A 117 9.39 -2.15 -14.50
N GLY A 118 9.74 -1.87 -15.76
CA GLY A 118 9.58 -2.80 -16.87
C GLY A 118 10.39 -4.09 -16.65
N TRP A 119 11.60 -3.97 -16.10
CA TRP A 119 12.42 -5.15 -15.80
C TRP A 119 11.90 -5.98 -14.64
N ILE A 120 11.29 -5.34 -13.63
CA ILE A 120 10.65 -6.03 -12.51
C ILE A 120 9.41 -6.79 -13.01
N THR A 121 8.51 -6.10 -13.70
CA THR A 121 7.24 -6.69 -14.20
C THR A 121 7.47 -7.81 -15.20
N ASN A 122 8.47 -7.67 -16.09
CA ASN A 122 8.88 -8.71 -17.03
C ASN A 122 9.81 -9.77 -16.43
N ARG A 123 10.12 -9.71 -15.12
CA ARG A 123 11.01 -10.65 -14.41
C ARG A 123 12.40 -10.78 -15.05
N SER A 124 12.90 -9.70 -15.64
CA SER A 124 14.27 -9.62 -16.17
C SER A 124 15.32 -9.52 -15.05
N LEU A 125 14.91 -9.03 -13.88
CA LEU A 125 15.65 -9.01 -12.62
C LEU A 125 15.07 -10.03 -11.65
N THR A 126 15.89 -10.72 -10.87
CA THR A 126 15.43 -11.51 -9.70
C THR A 126 15.26 -10.62 -8.46
N ASP A 127 14.52 -11.07 -7.44
CA ASP A 127 14.38 -10.33 -6.16
C ASP A 127 15.76 -10.04 -5.52
N ALA A 128 16.68 -11.01 -5.58
CA ALA A 128 18.04 -10.84 -5.07
C ALA A 128 18.82 -9.74 -5.82
N GLN A 129 18.73 -9.72 -7.15
CA GLN A 129 19.38 -8.69 -7.98
C GLN A 129 18.75 -7.31 -7.79
N LEU A 130 17.41 -7.25 -7.69
CA LEU A 130 16.73 -5.99 -7.39
C LEU A 130 17.21 -5.44 -6.04
N LYS A 131 17.23 -6.29 -5.00
CA LYS A 131 17.68 -5.91 -3.67
C LYS A 131 19.11 -5.34 -3.63
N THR A 132 20.03 -5.84 -4.47
CA THR A 132 21.40 -5.32 -4.52
C THR A 132 21.50 -3.94 -5.18
N ILE A 133 20.59 -3.60 -6.11
CA ILE A 133 20.61 -2.31 -6.81
C ILE A 133 19.78 -1.22 -6.11
N LEU A 134 18.77 -1.59 -5.30
CA LEU A 134 17.89 -0.64 -4.60
C LEU A 134 18.59 0.42 -3.74
N PRO A 135 19.72 0.14 -3.04
CA PRO A 135 20.42 1.18 -2.29
C PRO A 135 20.92 2.35 -3.16
N ASN A 136 21.23 2.07 -4.43
CA ASN A 136 21.83 3.02 -5.36
C ASN A 136 20.83 3.56 -6.40
N SER A 137 19.60 3.05 -6.45
CA SER A 137 18.64 3.34 -7.53
C SER A 137 17.98 4.73 -7.47
N GLY A 138 18.44 5.62 -6.59
CA GLY A 138 17.86 6.96 -6.46
C GLY A 138 16.42 7.00 -5.90
N LEU A 139 15.88 5.87 -5.42
CA LEU A 139 14.51 5.79 -4.86
C LEU A 139 14.31 6.64 -3.61
N SER A 140 15.40 6.89 -2.87
CA SER A 140 15.40 7.78 -1.72
C SER A 140 15.38 9.26 -2.10
N ASN A 141 15.54 9.61 -3.38
CA ASN A 141 15.48 10.99 -3.86
C ASN A 141 14.03 11.54 -3.69
N PRO A 142 13.83 12.66 -2.98
CA PRO A 142 12.53 13.29 -2.83
C PRO A 142 11.82 13.60 -4.15
N GLU A 143 12.57 13.89 -5.22
CA GLU A 143 12.04 14.24 -6.55
C GLU A 143 11.40 13.05 -7.27
N ASN A 144 11.79 11.82 -6.92
CA ASN A 144 11.27 10.58 -7.49
C ASN A 144 10.02 10.11 -6.74
N TYR A 145 9.01 10.97 -6.67
CA TYR A 145 7.83 10.76 -5.84
C TYR A 145 6.94 9.60 -6.33
N GLU A 146 6.49 9.61 -7.57
CA GLU A 146 5.62 8.54 -8.11
C GLU A 146 6.40 7.26 -8.39
N TYR A 147 7.61 7.41 -8.94
CA TYR A 147 8.51 6.31 -9.31
C TYR A 147 8.73 5.30 -8.17
N ARG A 148 8.94 5.75 -6.93
CA ARG A 148 9.17 4.84 -5.79
C ARG A 148 7.95 3.99 -5.43
N LEU A 149 6.75 4.53 -5.58
CA LEU A 149 5.52 3.79 -5.34
C LEU A 149 5.34 2.73 -6.40
N ASP A 150 5.57 3.06 -7.67
CA ASP A 150 5.40 2.13 -8.76
C ASP A 150 6.39 0.97 -8.67
N VAL A 151 7.67 1.23 -8.37
CA VAL A 151 8.68 0.18 -8.15
C VAL A 151 8.28 -0.75 -7.01
N LEU A 152 7.75 -0.20 -5.90
CA LEU A 152 7.25 -1.01 -4.79
C LEU A 152 6.09 -1.90 -5.23
N ILE A 153 5.07 -1.32 -5.88
CA ILE A 153 3.87 -2.05 -6.30
C ILE A 153 4.22 -3.14 -7.30
N ASP A 154 5.10 -2.85 -8.26
CA ASP A 154 5.60 -3.83 -9.23
C ASP A 154 6.34 -4.97 -8.53
N ALA A 155 7.23 -4.67 -7.57
CA ALA A 155 7.92 -5.69 -6.78
C ALA A 155 6.93 -6.57 -5.99
N VAL A 156 5.91 -5.97 -5.38
CA VAL A 156 4.84 -6.71 -4.69
C VAL A 156 4.09 -7.62 -5.68
N SER A 157 3.79 -7.12 -6.88
CA SER A 157 3.01 -7.84 -7.91
C SER A 157 3.68 -9.12 -8.41
N VAL A 158 5.01 -9.14 -8.48
CA VAL A 158 5.80 -10.30 -8.93
C VAL A 158 6.35 -11.15 -7.78
N SER A 159 5.93 -10.86 -6.54
CA SER A 159 6.32 -11.53 -5.30
C SER A 159 7.80 -11.32 -4.89
N TYR A 160 8.39 -10.17 -5.24
CA TYR A 160 9.72 -9.75 -4.79
C TYR A 160 9.63 -9.12 -3.40
N HIS A 161 9.27 -9.97 -2.43
CA HIS A 161 8.94 -9.55 -1.07
C HIS A 161 10.13 -8.90 -0.36
N GLU A 162 11.35 -9.40 -0.57
CA GLU A 162 12.52 -8.83 0.10
C GLU A 162 12.82 -7.41 -0.38
N SER A 163 12.77 -7.20 -1.70
CA SER A 163 12.92 -5.88 -2.31
C SER A 163 11.80 -4.93 -1.90
N ALA A 164 10.54 -5.37 -1.95
CA ALA A 164 9.41 -4.53 -1.56
C ALA A 164 9.48 -4.10 -0.08
N MET A 165 9.91 -5.00 0.82
CA MET A 165 10.16 -4.67 2.22
C MET A 165 11.34 -3.71 2.38
N TYR A 166 12.42 -3.88 1.62
CA TYR A 166 13.54 -2.93 1.63
C TYR A 166 13.06 -1.52 1.28
N ILE A 167 12.25 -1.37 0.23
CA ILE A 167 11.72 -0.07 -0.17
C ILE A 167 10.86 0.52 0.96
N LEU A 168 9.99 -0.25 1.59
CA LEU A 168 9.21 0.19 2.76
C LEU A 168 10.08 0.62 3.95
N ASP A 169 11.19 -0.07 4.19
CA ASP A 169 12.08 0.22 5.32
C ASP A 169 13.01 1.43 5.08
N HIS A 170 13.16 1.89 3.83
CA HIS A 170 14.13 2.95 3.49
C HIS A 170 13.53 4.18 2.78
N CYS A 171 12.33 4.06 2.19
CA CYS A 171 11.68 5.16 1.48
C CYS A 171 10.55 5.78 2.29
N ALA A 172 10.46 7.11 2.32
CA ALA A 172 9.31 7.80 2.88
C ALA A 172 8.15 7.79 1.87
N PHE A 173 6.97 7.45 2.35
CA PHE A 173 5.71 7.56 1.60
C PHE A 173 4.85 8.64 2.24
N ASP A 174 4.09 9.37 1.44
CA ASP A 174 3.04 10.24 1.97
C ASP A 174 1.80 9.41 2.41
N MET A 175 0.72 10.09 2.81
CA MET A 175 -0.49 9.39 3.22
C MET A 175 -1.23 8.69 2.05
N GLN A 176 -1.29 9.30 0.87
CA GLN A 176 -2.01 8.74 -0.28
C GLN A 176 -1.30 7.49 -0.83
N GLN A 177 0.02 7.56 -0.94
CA GLN A 177 0.88 6.44 -1.31
C GLN A 177 0.77 5.31 -0.30
N PHE A 178 0.86 5.62 1.00
CA PHE A 178 0.74 4.62 2.05
C PHE A 178 -0.61 3.87 1.99
N GLU A 179 -1.69 4.59 1.71
CA GLU A 179 -3.00 3.99 1.48
C GLU A 179 -3.04 3.09 0.23
N ARG A 180 -2.46 3.54 -0.89
CA ARG A 180 -2.34 2.70 -2.10
C ARG A 180 -1.58 1.41 -1.82
N ILE A 181 -0.48 1.48 -1.06
CA ILE A 181 0.31 0.30 -0.66
C ILE A 181 -0.54 -0.64 0.19
N ILE A 182 -1.21 -0.14 1.24
CA ILE A 182 -2.09 -0.94 2.09
C ILE A 182 -3.20 -1.60 1.26
N ARG A 183 -3.84 -0.85 0.37
CA ARG A 183 -4.89 -1.40 -0.50
C ARG A 183 -4.33 -2.53 -1.36
N TYR A 184 -3.18 -2.33 -1.99
CA TYR A 184 -2.57 -3.31 -2.88
C TYR A 184 -2.10 -4.58 -2.14
N VAL A 185 -1.37 -4.45 -1.04
CA VAL A 185 -0.83 -5.58 -0.25
C VAL A 185 -1.96 -6.44 0.34
N PHE A 186 -3.06 -5.82 0.77
CA PHE A 186 -4.17 -6.52 1.38
C PHE A 186 -5.29 -6.88 0.40
N LYS A 187 -5.15 -6.52 -0.89
CA LYS A 187 -6.12 -6.86 -1.93
C LYS A 187 -6.39 -8.38 -1.92
N PRO A 188 -7.65 -8.83 -2.04
CA PRO A 188 -7.93 -10.25 -2.28
C PRO A 188 -7.21 -10.75 -3.53
N ASN A 189 -6.85 -12.03 -3.51
CA ASN A 189 -6.36 -12.76 -4.68
C ASN A 189 -5.15 -12.12 -5.37
N ASN A 190 -4.38 -11.29 -4.66
CA ASN A 190 -3.14 -10.66 -5.17
C ASN A 190 -1.91 -11.59 -5.11
N GLY A 191 -2.11 -12.88 -4.83
CA GLY A 191 -1.03 -13.86 -4.70
C GLY A 191 -0.20 -13.78 -3.40
N ILE A 192 -0.50 -12.84 -2.50
CA ILE A 192 0.24 -12.67 -1.24
C ILE A 192 -0.45 -13.45 -0.12
N ASN A 193 0.22 -14.46 0.42
CA ASN A 193 -0.26 -15.21 1.58
C ASN A 193 -0.19 -14.37 2.88
N TRP A 194 -0.84 -14.84 3.94
CA TRP A 194 -0.84 -14.13 5.23
C TRP A 194 0.53 -14.07 5.92
N ALA A 195 1.40 -15.04 5.70
CA ALA A 195 2.75 -14.99 6.26
C ALA A 195 3.57 -13.83 5.67
N ASP A 196 3.44 -13.58 4.37
CA ASP A 196 4.09 -12.44 3.70
C ASP A 196 3.40 -11.11 4.02
N LYS A 197 2.05 -11.08 4.12
CA LYS A 197 1.32 -9.90 4.63
C LYS A 197 1.82 -9.48 6.01
N ASN A 198 2.13 -10.44 6.89
CA ASN A 198 2.71 -10.14 8.21
C ASN A 198 4.06 -9.45 8.11
N LYS A 199 4.91 -9.86 7.17
CA LYS A 199 6.19 -9.19 6.94
C LYS A 199 5.99 -7.77 6.44
N TYR A 200 5.04 -7.54 5.53
CA TYR A 200 4.66 -6.19 5.09
C TYR A 200 4.13 -5.32 6.23
N ILE A 201 3.31 -5.87 7.13
CA ILE A 201 2.84 -5.14 8.31
C ILE A 201 4.01 -4.70 9.18
N ILE A 202 5.03 -5.54 9.35
CA ILE A 202 6.24 -5.18 10.09
C ILE A 202 6.98 -4.02 9.41
N ALA A 203 7.17 -4.08 8.10
CA ALA A 203 7.83 -3.03 7.33
C ALA A 203 7.02 -1.71 7.34
N MET A 204 5.71 -1.80 7.11
CA MET A 204 4.79 -0.65 7.18
C MET A 204 4.81 0.00 8.57
N LYS A 205 4.84 -0.77 9.65
CA LYS A 205 4.97 -0.21 11.01
C LYS A 205 6.23 0.61 11.15
N LYS A 206 7.39 0.11 10.72
CA LYS A 206 8.64 0.88 10.74
C LYS A 206 8.51 2.15 9.90
N ASN A 207 7.97 2.03 8.69
CA ASN A 207 7.74 3.15 7.77
C ASN A 207 6.89 4.28 8.38
N ILE A 208 5.81 3.92 9.09
CA ILE A 208 4.96 4.90 9.79
C ILE A 208 5.78 5.76 10.74
N PHE A 209 6.72 5.17 11.48
CA PHE A 209 7.53 5.90 12.46
C PHE A 209 8.71 6.66 11.83
N MET A 210 9.13 6.31 10.62
CA MET A 210 10.06 7.11 9.82
C MET A 210 9.44 8.41 9.31
N SER A 211 8.13 8.43 9.06
CA SER A 211 7.41 9.64 8.63
C SER A 211 7.39 10.71 9.74
N GLY A 212 7.62 11.98 9.38
CA GLY A 212 7.47 13.11 10.30
C GLY A 212 6.01 13.50 10.61
N TYR A 213 5.05 13.06 9.79
CA TYR A 213 3.66 13.55 9.83
C TYR A 213 2.63 12.41 9.76
N ASN A 214 1.40 12.69 10.22
CA ASN A 214 0.21 11.83 10.09
C ASN A 214 0.36 10.38 10.62
N LYS A 215 1.23 10.16 11.61
CA LYS A 215 1.46 8.83 12.21
C LYS A 215 0.17 8.19 12.71
N ASN A 216 -0.69 8.99 13.33
CA ASN A 216 -1.98 8.56 13.86
C ASN A 216 -2.90 8.01 12.75
N ASP A 217 -3.12 8.80 11.70
CA ASP A 217 -3.97 8.41 10.57
C ASP A 217 -3.44 7.14 9.87
N ARG A 218 -2.11 7.01 9.73
CA ARG A 218 -1.50 5.80 9.15
C ARG A 218 -1.65 4.56 10.04
N LEU A 219 -1.50 4.72 11.36
CA LEU A 219 -1.74 3.63 12.32
C LEU A 219 -3.20 3.19 12.28
N ILE A 220 -4.14 4.13 12.29
CA ILE A 220 -5.56 3.84 12.16
C ILE A 220 -5.82 3.07 10.86
N LEU A 221 -5.29 3.55 9.74
CA LEU A 221 -5.49 2.90 8.43
C LEU A 221 -4.97 1.46 8.41
N LEU A 222 -3.73 1.24 8.90
CA LEU A 222 -3.14 -0.09 8.98
C LEU A 222 -3.92 -1.00 9.93
N PHE A 223 -4.31 -0.48 11.09
CA PHE A 223 -5.08 -1.19 12.09
C PHE A 223 -6.44 -1.62 11.55
N MET A 224 -7.18 -0.68 10.95
CA MET A 224 -8.49 -0.92 10.34
C MET A 224 -8.39 -1.95 9.21
N ARG A 225 -7.32 -1.87 8.40
CA ARG A 225 -7.10 -2.85 7.34
C ARG A 225 -6.92 -4.27 7.87
N CYS A 226 -6.12 -4.42 8.92
CA CYS A 226 -5.91 -5.72 9.55
C CYS A 226 -7.21 -6.21 10.21
N ALA A 227 -7.97 -5.32 10.87
CA ALA A 227 -9.21 -5.66 11.57
C ALA A 227 -10.36 -6.09 10.66
N ARG A 228 -10.41 -5.59 9.41
CA ARG A 228 -11.44 -5.99 8.44
C ARG A 228 -11.42 -7.50 8.15
N SER A 229 -10.26 -8.14 8.32
CA SER A 229 -9.98 -9.59 8.33
C SER A 229 -10.35 -10.39 7.08
N CYS A 230 -11.31 -9.92 6.29
CA CYS A 230 -11.94 -10.61 5.19
C CYS A 230 -11.38 -10.16 3.83
N PRO A 231 -10.82 -11.08 3.02
CA PRO A 231 -10.33 -10.74 1.68
C PRO A 231 -11.48 -10.47 0.69
N MET A 232 -12.59 -11.22 0.73
CA MET A 232 -13.60 -11.23 -0.34
C MET A 232 -14.40 -9.92 -0.50
N ILE A 233 -14.44 -9.06 0.53
CA ILE A 233 -15.30 -7.87 0.53
C ILE A 233 -14.88 -6.78 -0.46
N GLU A 234 -13.65 -6.83 -0.96
CA GLU A 234 -13.15 -5.79 -1.87
C GLU A 234 -13.56 -5.94 -3.32
N ASP A 235 -13.83 -7.17 -3.77
CA ASP A 235 -14.25 -7.44 -5.15
C ASP A 235 -15.77 -7.28 -5.34
N GLY A 236 -16.47 -6.79 -4.30
CA GLY A 236 -17.93 -6.71 -4.28
C GLY A 236 -18.62 -8.04 -3.94
N GLU A 237 -17.87 -9.14 -3.86
CA GLU A 237 -18.36 -10.46 -3.49
C GLU A 237 -18.59 -10.61 -1.97
N GLU A 238 -19.63 -11.35 -1.59
CA GLU A 238 -20.01 -11.56 -0.20
C GLU A 238 -19.19 -12.70 0.42
N CYS A 239 -18.44 -12.41 1.49
CA CYS A 239 -17.87 -13.47 2.34
C CYS A 239 -18.98 -14.11 3.16
N CYS A 240 -19.39 -15.33 2.81
CA CYS A 240 -20.41 -16.09 3.55
C CYS A 240 -19.88 -16.72 4.85
N GLY A 241 -18.83 -16.17 5.47
CA GLY A 241 -18.24 -16.73 6.70
C GLY A 241 -17.28 -17.90 6.49
N SER A 242 -17.06 -18.34 5.24
CA SER A 242 -16.26 -19.52 4.90
C SER A 242 -14.80 -19.20 4.53
N CYS A 243 -14.36 -17.95 4.62
CA CYS A 243 -12.97 -17.61 4.36
C CYS A 243 -12.08 -18.17 5.48
N ASP A 244 -10.97 -18.81 5.11
CA ASP A 244 -9.98 -19.40 6.03
C ASP A 244 -9.12 -18.33 6.71
N VAL A 245 -9.77 -17.46 7.48
CA VAL A 245 -9.15 -16.34 8.17
C VAL A 245 -8.65 -16.81 9.53
N ASN A 246 -7.33 -16.78 9.71
CA ASN A 246 -6.69 -17.07 10.99
C ASN A 246 -6.87 -15.90 11.98
N VAL A 247 -8.00 -15.88 12.68
CA VAL A 247 -8.37 -14.85 13.68
C VAL A 247 -7.27 -14.68 14.74
N GLU A 248 -6.62 -15.76 15.16
CA GLU A 248 -5.53 -15.71 16.16
C GLU A 248 -4.30 -14.97 15.64
N GLN A 249 -3.91 -15.22 14.40
CA GLN A 249 -2.79 -14.52 13.77
C GLN A 249 -3.09 -13.02 13.61
N ILE A 250 -4.30 -12.66 13.18
CA ILE A 250 -4.70 -11.25 13.05
C ILE A 250 -4.76 -10.57 14.42
N TRP A 251 -5.28 -11.25 15.43
CA TRP A 251 -5.28 -10.76 16.80
C TRP A 251 -3.88 -10.37 17.29
N ILE A 252 -2.90 -11.27 17.13
CA ILE A 252 -1.50 -11.03 17.55
C ILE A 252 -0.93 -9.80 16.85
N ILE A 253 -1.26 -9.60 15.57
CA ILE A 253 -0.82 -8.44 14.79
C ILE A 253 -1.42 -7.15 15.37
N LEU A 254 -2.73 -7.11 15.59
CA LEU A 254 -3.42 -5.93 16.11
C LEU A 254 -2.90 -5.58 17.50
N GLU A 255 -2.70 -6.58 18.36
CA GLU A 255 -2.12 -6.39 19.69
C GLU A 255 -0.70 -5.79 19.61
N HIS A 256 0.12 -6.27 18.68
CA HIS A 256 1.46 -5.72 18.45
C HIS A 256 1.40 -4.28 17.90
N ILE A 257 0.47 -3.96 16.98
CA ILE A 257 0.28 -2.58 16.50
C ILE A 257 -0.05 -1.65 17.67
N ILE A 258 -0.97 -2.05 18.55
CA ILE A 258 -1.37 -1.28 19.74
C ILE A 258 -0.16 -1.05 20.66
N ARG A 259 0.55 -2.12 21.04
CA ARG A 259 1.72 -2.04 21.94
C ARG A 259 2.83 -1.16 21.36
N LEU A 260 3.09 -1.27 20.07
CA LEU A 260 4.12 -0.47 19.40
C LEU A 260 3.76 1.01 19.40
N ALA A 261 2.52 1.35 19.09
CA ALA A 261 2.07 2.73 19.10
C ALA A 261 2.11 3.35 20.51
N GLU A 262 1.72 2.59 21.52
CA GLU A 262 1.84 2.98 22.94
C GLU A 262 3.28 3.28 23.33
N HIS A 263 4.22 2.41 22.97
CA HIS A 263 5.65 2.62 23.22
C HIS A 263 6.17 3.92 22.54
N ASN A 264 5.55 4.33 21.45
CA ASN A 264 5.90 5.56 20.73
C ASN A 264 5.03 6.77 21.13
N GLY A 265 4.34 6.72 22.27
CA GLY A 265 3.55 7.84 22.80
C GLY A 265 2.24 8.11 22.06
N LEU A 266 1.76 7.17 21.24
CA LEU A 266 0.51 7.23 20.50
C LEU A 266 -0.47 6.16 21.02
N PRO A 267 -1.00 6.30 22.25
CA PRO A 267 -1.92 5.30 22.79
C PRO A 267 -3.26 5.33 22.05
N ILE A 268 -3.88 4.16 21.91
CA ILE A 268 -5.01 3.93 20.99
C ILE A 268 -6.24 4.78 21.31
N GLU A 269 -6.48 5.14 22.58
CA GLU A 269 -7.58 6.01 23.00
C GLU A 269 -7.45 7.46 22.49
N LYS A 270 -6.25 7.87 22.05
CA LYS A 270 -6.01 9.19 21.43
C LYS A 270 -6.14 9.15 19.90
N TRP A 271 -6.35 7.98 19.31
CA TRP A 271 -6.45 7.85 17.87
C TRP A 271 -7.79 8.39 17.37
N LYS A 272 -7.72 9.41 16.52
CA LYS A 272 -8.86 10.07 15.90
C LYS A 272 -8.48 10.38 14.46
N LEU A 273 -9.34 10.00 13.52
CA LEU A 273 -9.16 10.39 12.11
C LEU A 273 -9.40 11.89 11.95
N SER A 274 -8.64 12.51 11.05
CA SER A 274 -8.91 13.86 10.58
C SER A 274 -10.28 13.95 9.87
N LYS A 275 -10.96 15.10 9.99
CA LYS A 275 -12.31 15.32 9.41
C LYS A 275 -12.36 15.05 7.90
N GLU A 276 -11.32 15.45 7.17
CA GLU A 276 -11.18 15.21 5.72
C GLU A 276 -11.13 13.70 5.39
N ARG A 277 -10.42 12.91 6.20
CA ARG A 277 -10.35 11.45 6.03
C ARG A 277 -11.64 10.75 6.43
N LEU A 278 -12.35 11.31 7.40
CA LEU A 278 -13.67 10.87 7.80
C LEU A 278 -14.66 11.03 6.66
N GLU A 279 -14.66 12.20 6.01
CA GLU A 279 -15.50 12.43 4.84
C GLU A 279 -15.20 11.38 3.76
N ILE A 280 -13.94 11.12 3.39
CA ILE A 280 -13.61 10.11 2.36
C ILE A 280 -13.99 8.68 2.77
N THR A 281 -13.70 8.29 4.02
CA THR A 281 -13.95 6.91 4.50
C THR A 281 -15.45 6.64 4.69
N PHE A 282 -16.20 7.63 5.17
CA PHE A 282 -17.63 7.51 5.46
C PHE A 282 -18.54 7.96 4.32
N PHE A 283 -18.10 8.81 3.38
CA PHE A 283 -18.93 9.29 2.26
C PHE A 283 -19.55 8.09 1.55
N ASN A 284 -18.76 7.05 1.30
CA ASN A 284 -19.19 5.87 0.57
C ASN A 284 -20.14 4.97 1.37
N ILE A 285 -20.11 5.01 2.71
CA ILE A 285 -20.90 4.16 3.60
C ILE A 285 -22.24 4.84 3.95
N ILE A 286 -22.23 6.16 4.12
CA ILE A 286 -23.42 6.95 4.49
C ILE A 286 -24.25 7.33 3.26
N LEU A 287 -23.67 7.57 2.08
CA LEU A 287 -24.45 7.79 0.83
C LEU A 287 -25.33 6.61 0.45
N ALA A 288 -24.96 5.37 0.84
CA ALA A 288 -25.82 4.20 0.63
C ALA A 288 -27.14 4.29 1.42
N VAL A 289 -27.19 5.12 2.48
CA VAL A 289 -28.36 5.33 3.34
C VAL A 289 -28.97 6.74 3.18
N ALA A 290 -28.18 7.72 2.71
CA ALA A 290 -28.58 9.11 2.60
C ALA A 290 -28.58 9.59 1.14
N GLN A 291 -29.75 9.60 0.50
CA GLN A 291 -29.95 10.28 -0.79
C GLN A 291 -30.08 11.82 -0.69
N TYR A 292 -29.81 12.45 0.47
CA TYR A 292 -29.97 13.90 0.64
C TYR A 292 -29.01 14.49 1.70
N ASP A 293 -28.75 15.80 1.58
CA ASP A 293 -27.90 16.65 2.43
C ASP A 293 -27.81 16.17 3.88
N TYR A 294 -26.58 15.81 4.28
CA TYR A 294 -26.30 15.11 5.53
C TYR A 294 -26.01 16.09 6.68
N GLU A 295 -26.99 16.23 7.59
CA GLU A 295 -26.81 16.70 8.99
C GLU A 295 -27.13 15.54 9.97
N GLY A 296 -26.62 14.34 9.70
CA GLY A 296 -26.90 13.15 10.51
C GLY A 296 -26.25 13.18 11.91
N PRO A 297 -26.64 12.25 12.80
CA PRO A 297 -26.11 12.21 14.16
C PRO A 297 -24.60 11.93 14.15
N GLN A 298 -23.85 12.82 14.79
CA GLN A 298 -22.39 12.80 14.84
C GLN A 298 -21.91 11.58 15.65
N ILE A 299 -21.59 10.47 14.97
CA ILE A 299 -20.94 9.31 15.58
C ILE A 299 -19.63 9.77 16.21
N ASP A 300 -19.32 9.32 17.43
CA ASP A 300 -18.00 9.56 18.02
C ASP A 300 -16.94 8.81 17.20
N LEU A 301 -16.04 9.53 16.53
CA LEU A 301 -15.11 8.95 15.54
C LEU A 301 -13.82 8.46 16.19
N ASN A 302 -13.99 7.56 17.15
CA ASN A 302 -12.90 6.84 17.81
C ASN A 302 -12.66 5.48 17.13
N VAL A 303 -11.51 4.87 17.38
CA VAL A 303 -11.11 3.61 16.72
C VAL A 303 -12.09 2.47 16.98
N LEU A 304 -12.69 2.38 18.17
CA LEU A 304 -13.68 1.35 18.47
C LEU A 304 -14.89 1.45 17.52
N ASN A 305 -15.43 2.65 17.32
CA ASN A 305 -16.58 2.85 16.44
C ASN A 305 -16.22 2.60 14.97
N LEU A 306 -14.99 2.90 14.55
CA LEU A 306 -14.49 2.55 13.22
C LEU A 306 -14.42 1.03 13.02
N VAL A 307 -13.88 0.29 14.00
CA VAL A 307 -13.83 -1.18 13.98
C VAL A 307 -15.24 -1.77 13.87
N LEU A 308 -16.18 -1.25 14.65
CA LEU A 308 -17.57 -1.70 14.64
C LEU A 308 -18.24 -1.43 13.28
N LEU A 309 -17.98 -0.26 12.67
CA LEU A 309 -18.50 0.08 11.34
C LEU A 309 -17.95 -0.82 10.24
N GLU A 310 -16.65 -1.10 10.24
CA GLU A 310 -16.01 -1.98 9.26
C GLU A 310 -16.15 -3.47 9.60
N THR A 311 -16.95 -3.82 10.62
CA THR A 311 -17.15 -5.21 11.01
C THR A 311 -17.88 -5.99 9.93
N THR A 312 -17.33 -7.15 9.61
CA THR A 312 -17.82 -8.11 8.62
C THR A 312 -18.18 -9.41 9.33
N LEU A 313 -18.96 -10.29 8.67
CA LEU A 313 -19.22 -11.67 9.16
C LEU A 313 -17.96 -12.37 9.63
N CYS A 314 -16.94 -12.27 8.80
CA CYS A 314 -15.69 -12.99 8.94
C CYS A 314 -14.79 -12.35 10.02
N SER A 315 -15.05 -11.09 10.42
CA SER A 315 -14.29 -10.39 11.46
C SER A 315 -14.98 -10.35 12.84
N VAL A 316 -16.24 -10.77 12.97
CA VAL A 316 -16.95 -10.73 14.27
C VAL A 316 -16.18 -11.42 15.41
N PRO A 317 -15.62 -12.64 15.24
CA PRO A 317 -14.85 -13.28 16.31
C PRO A 317 -13.64 -12.45 16.76
N LEU A 318 -12.98 -11.78 15.81
CA LEU A 318 -11.86 -10.88 16.11
C LEU A 318 -12.33 -9.65 16.89
N VAL A 319 -13.45 -9.05 16.50
CA VAL A 319 -14.03 -7.87 17.17
C VAL A 319 -14.44 -8.20 18.59
N LEU A 320 -15.07 -9.36 18.82
CA LEU A 320 -15.40 -9.85 20.16
C LEU A 320 -14.15 -10.01 21.04
N LYS A 321 -13.01 -10.41 20.45
CA LYS A 321 -11.72 -10.48 21.16
C LYS A 321 -11.09 -9.11 21.42
N LEU A 322 -11.29 -8.13 20.52
CA LEU A 322 -10.83 -6.75 20.65
C LEU A 322 -11.60 -5.96 21.71
N LEU A 323 -12.89 -6.21 21.88
CA LEU A 323 -13.74 -5.43 22.79
C LEU A 323 -13.21 -5.38 24.24
N PRO A 324 -12.83 -6.48 24.89
CA PRO A 324 -12.23 -6.44 26.24
C PRO A 324 -10.98 -5.57 26.32
N LEU A 325 -10.09 -5.67 25.32
CA LEU A 325 -8.88 -4.86 25.25
C LEU A 325 -9.20 -3.37 25.08
N MET A 326 -10.14 -3.03 24.19
CA MET A 326 -10.60 -1.65 24.01
C MET A 326 -11.20 -1.09 25.30
N LYS A 327 -12.03 -1.88 26.01
CA LYS A 327 -12.57 -1.49 27.32
C LYS A 327 -11.47 -1.24 28.35
N GLN A 328 -10.45 -2.10 28.40
CA GLN A 328 -9.28 -1.92 29.27
C GLN A 328 -8.51 -0.63 28.95
N LYS A 329 -8.46 -0.22 27.68
CA LYS A 329 -7.83 1.03 27.22
C LYS A 329 -8.73 2.26 27.42
N GLY A 330 -9.88 2.11 28.10
CA GLY A 330 -10.75 3.21 28.48
C GLY A 330 -11.84 3.55 27.46
N PHE A 331 -12.00 2.76 26.40
CA PHE A 331 -13.13 2.92 25.50
C PHE A 331 -14.43 2.49 26.19
N ARG A 332 -15.45 3.33 26.08
CA ARG A 332 -16.82 3.01 26.50
C ARG A 332 -17.68 2.74 25.28
N LEU A 333 -18.51 1.72 25.37
CA LEU A 333 -19.57 1.51 24.40
C LEU A 333 -20.64 2.59 24.62
N THR A 334 -21.02 3.27 23.56
CA THR A 334 -22.06 4.32 23.58
C THR A 334 -23.11 4.04 22.52
N VAL A 335 -24.14 4.88 22.45
CA VAL A 335 -25.07 4.88 21.33
C VAL A 335 -24.34 4.98 19.97
N SER A 336 -23.26 5.74 19.89
CA SER A 336 -22.40 5.85 18.69
C SER A 336 -21.83 4.49 18.28
N SER A 337 -21.46 3.65 19.24
CA SER A 337 -20.96 2.28 18.98
C SER A 337 -22.04 1.37 18.41
N ALA A 338 -23.25 1.43 18.96
CA ALA A 338 -24.39 0.66 18.46
C ALA A 338 -24.76 1.11 17.04
N VAL A 339 -24.82 2.41 16.80
CA VAL A 339 -25.11 2.99 15.48
C VAL A 339 -24.03 2.62 14.47
N ALA A 340 -22.75 2.74 14.84
CA ALA A 340 -21.64 2.36 13.97
C ALA A 340 -21.73 0.90 13.55
N PHE A 341 -21.94 -0.02 14.50
CA PHE A 341 -22.10 -1.44 14.20
C PHE A 341 -23.28 -1.71 13.27
N LEU A 342 -24.47 -1.18 13.60
CA LEU A 342 -25.68 -1.35 12.79
C LEU A 342 -25.54 -0.72 11.40
N SER A 343 -24.77 0.36 11.28
CA SER A 343 -24.51 1.05 10.00
C SER A 343 -23.46 0.34 9.13
N SER A 344 -22.89 -0.79 9.58
CA SER A 344 -21.87 -1.51 8.83
C SER A 344 -22.32 -1.83 7.40
N PRO A 345 -21.48 -1.57 6.37
CA PRO A 345 -21.78 -1.96 4.98
C PRO A 345 -22.12 -3.44 4.83
N CYS A 346 -21.51 -4.30 5.66
CA CYS A 346 -21.79 -5.74 5.64
C CYS A 346 -23.23 -6.02 6.05
N LEU A 347 -23.72 -5.38 7.13
CA LEU A 347 -25.11 -5.51 7.54
C LEU A 347 -26.07 -4.92 6.51
N GLN A 348 -25.76 -3.75 5.94
CA GLN A 348 -26.59 -3.16 4.90
C GLN A 348 -26.74 -4.09 3.68
N LYS A 349 -25.63 -4.70 3.22
CA LYS A 349 -25.66 -5.68 2.12
C LYS A 349 -26.52 -6.89 2.48
N ILE A 350 -26.34 -7.48 3.67
CA ILE A 350 -27.16 -8.61 4.15
C ILE A 350 -28.64 -8.22 4.15
N CYS A 351 -28.98 -6.99 4.60
CA CYS A 351 -30.35 -6.49 4.58
C CYS A 351 -30.92 -6.43 3.16
N LEU A 352 -30.18 -5.81 2.22
CA LEU A 352 -30.60 -5.68 0.83
C LEU A 352 -30.73 -7.04 0.13
N SER A 353 -29.82 -7.97 0.41
CA SER A 353 -29.86 -9.33 -0.11
C SER A 353 -31.14 -10.03 0.36
N LEU A 354 -31.48 -10.00 1.65
CA LEU A 354 -32.73 -10.57 2.18
C LEU A 354 -34.00 -9.94 1.57
N GLN A 355 -33.98 -8.63 1.26
CA GLN A 355 -35.10 -8.00 0.56
C GLN A 355 -35.27 -8.51 -0.87
N ARG A 356 -34.18 -8.73 -1.61
CA ARG A 356 -34.23 -9.27 -2.97
C ARG A 356 -34.67 -10.73 -3.00
N THR A 357 -34.20 -11.55 -2.05
CA THR A 357 -34.47 -12.99 -1.95
C THR A 357 -35.89 -13.33 -1.50
N SER A 358 -36.61 -12.41 -0.86
CA SER A 358 -38.06 -12.56 -0.61
C SER A 358 -38.91 -12.77 -1.88
N ARG A 359 -38.30 -12.68 -3.07
CA ARG A 359 -38.86 -13.03 -4.38
C ARG A 359 -38.34 -14.34 -5.00
N SER A 360 -37.32 -15.02 -4.45
CA SER A 360 -36.78 -16.29 -4.97
C SER A 360 -36.22 -17.23 -3.88
N LEU A 361 -36.76 -18.44 -3.80
CA LEU A 361 -36.84 -19.30 -2.61
C LEU A 361 -35.61 -20.13 -2.15
N GLN A 362 -34.36 -19.87 -2.57
CA GLN A 362 -33.29 -20.88 -2.42
C GLN A 362 -31.99 -20.50 -1.66
N THR A 363 -31.77 -19.25 -1.23
CA THR A 363 -30.56 -18.84 -0.47
C THR A 363 -30.84 -18.44 1.00
N ASP A 364 -32.07 -18.65 1.49
CA ASP A 364 -32.58 -18.09 2.75
C ASP A 364 -32.05 -18.73 4.05
N VAL A 365 -31.61 -19.99 4.03
CA VAL A 365 -31.40 -20.76 5.28
C VAL A 365 -30.13 -20.35 6.02
N ASP A 366 -29.04 -20.04 5.30
CA ASP A 366 -27.76 -19.71 5.93
C ASP A 366 -27.74 -18.30 6.52
N ILE A 367 -28.37 -17.32 5.84
CA ILE A 367 -28.38 -15.94 6.30
C ILE A 367 -29.31 -15.76 7.51
N GLN A 368 -30.48 -16.42 7.53
CA GLN A 368 -31.34 -16.40 8.71
C GLN A 368 -30.68 -17.09 9.92
N ALA A 369 -29.95 -18.19 9.72
CA ALA A 369 -29.16 -18.79 10.79
C ALA A 369 -28.07 -17.83 11.30
N ILE A 370 -27.40 -17.13 10.39
CA ILE A 370 -26.38 -16.12 10.71
C ILE A 370 -26.95 -14.92 11.47
N VAL A 371 -28.18 -14.48 11.23
CA VAL A 371 -28.73 -13.27 11.87
C VAL A 371 -29.57 -13.60 13.11
N HIS A 372 -30.34 -14.69 13.07
CA HIS A 372 -31.36 -15.00 14.07
C HIS A 372 -30.97 -16.12 15.04
N SER A 373 -29.95 -16.94 14.75
CA SER A 373 -29.48 -17.94 15.71
C SER A 373 -29.05 -17.26 17.02
N PRO A 374 -29.48 -17.74 18.19
CA PRO A 374 -28.99 -17.24 19.48
C PRO A 374 -27.47 -17.35 19.61
N GLU A 375 -26.87 -18.34 18.94
CA GLU A 375 -25.42 -18.59 18.89
C GLU A 375 -24.72 -17.85 17.75
N SER A 376 -25.44 -16.98 17.02
CA SER A 376 -24.83 -16.18 15.97
C SER A 376 -23.77 -15.23 16.54
N PRO A 377 -22.56 -15.19 15.94
CA PRO A 377 -21.55 -14.18 16.29
C PRO A 377 -22.10 -12.75 16.23
N TYR A 378 -22.94 -12.43 15.23
CA TYR A 378 -23.56 -11.11 15.10
C TYR A 378 -24.47 -10.76 16.26
N ARG A 379 -25.30 -11.71 16.70
CA ARG A 379 -26.21 -11.49 17.81
C ARG A 379 -25.46 -11.36 19.14
N ILE A 380 -24.40 -12.15 19.31
CA ILE A 380 -23.49 -12.04 20.47
C ILE A 380 -22.83 -10.66 20.48
N LEU A 381 -22.28 -10.20 19.35
CA LEU A 381 -21.65 -8.88 19.24
C LEU A 381 -22.65 -7.75 19.44
N LEU A 382 -23.85 -7.84 18.86
CA LEU A 382 -24.91 -6.86 19.06
C LEU A 382 -25.31 -6.77 20.54
N SER A 383 -25.47 -7.92 21.20
CA SER A 383 -25.77 -8.00 22.64
C SER A 383 -24.65 -7.39 23.47
N GLU A 384 -23.38 -7.67 23.15
CA GLU A 384 -22.23 -7.09 23.84
C GLU A 384 -22.16 -5.56 23.67
N VAL A 385 -22.38 -5.06 22.44
CA VAL A 385 -22.36 -3.63 22.12
C VAL A 385 -23.49 -2.90 22.85
N THR A 386 -24.66 -3.53 22.99
CA THR A 386 -25.86 -2.92 23.59
C THR A 386 -26.07 -3.24 25.08
N ARG A 387 -25.20 -4.06 25.70
CA ARG A 387 -25.34 -4.49 27.11
C ARG A 387 -25.49 -3.31 28.07
N SER A 388 -24.81 -2.20 27.80
CA SER A 388 -24.79 -1.01 28.66
C SER A 388 -25.84 0.05 28.27
N CYS A 389 -26.79 -0.29 27.40
CA CYS A 389 -27.77 0.65 26.82
C CYS A 389 -28.58 1.45 27.85
N CYS A 390 -28.77 0.91 29.06
CA CYS A 390 -29.56 1.55 30.12
C CYS A 390 -28.74 1.93 31.36
N GLU A 391 -27.41 1.80 31.35
CA GLU A 391 -26.57 2.02 32.55
C GLU A 391 -26.60 3.48 33.04
N GLU A 392 -26.84 4.45 32.16
CA GLU A 392 -26.90 5.89 32.50
C GLU A 392 -28.34 6.42 32.63
N GLY A 393 -29.33 5.54 32.80
CA GLY A 393 -30.73 5.90 33.07
C GLY A 393 -31.56 6.33 31.85
N GLN A 394 -30.93 6.63 30.71
CA GLN A 394 -31.62 6.77 29.42
C GLN A 394 -31.23 5.64 28.47
N CYS A 395 -32.25 4.93 27.98
CA CYS A 395 -32.09 3.86 27.01
C CYS A 395 -31.59 4.44 25.67
N TRP A 396 -30.45 3.97 25.16
CA TRP A 396 -29.90 4.42 23.86
C TRP A 396 -30.88 4.26 22.71
N PHE A 397 -31.79 3.27 22.79
CA PHE A 397 -32.82 3.08 21.79
C PHE A 397 -33.83 4.24 21.73
N ARG A 398 -33.97 5.01 22.81
CA ARG A 398 -34.80 6.24 22.83
C ARG A 398 -34.00 7.49 22.46
N SER A 399 -32.73 7.36 22.12
CA SER A 399 -31.91 8.51 21.72
C SER A 399 -32.33 9.02 20.33
N PRO A 400 -32.25 10.35 20.08
CA PRO A 400 -32.50 10.92 18.76
C PRO A 400 -31.67 10.25 17.65
N MET A 401 -30.44 9.86 17.97
CA MET A 401 -29.51 9.21 17.05
C MET A 401 -29.99 7.82 16.60
N MET A 402 -30.45 6.98 17.53
CA MET A 402 -30.98 5.65 17.16
C MET A 402 -32.34 5.78 16.46
N THR A 403 -33.19 6.73 16.88
CA THR A 403 -34.47 7.01 16.22
C THR A 403 -34.28 7.46 14.78
N ASP A 404 -33.33 8.37 14.51
CA ASP A 404 -32.98 8.81 13.15
C ASP A 404 -32.46 7.64 12.30
N LEU A 405 -31.53 6.82 12.83
CA LEU A 405 -31.02 5.63 12.13
C LEU A 405 -32.13 4.67 11.73
N CYS A 406 -33.02 4.32 12.68
CA CYS A 406 -34.15 3.44 12.44
C CYS A 406 -35.12 4.03 11.41
N THR A 407 -35.42 5.32 11.49
CA THR A 407 -36.33 6.02 10.57
C THR A 407 -35.78 6.00 9.15
N ARG A 408 -34.49 6.34 8.97
CA ARG A 408 -33.81 6.25 7.67
C ARG A 408 -33.75 4.82 7.15
N GLY A 409 -33.47 3.85 8.03
CA GLY A 409 -33.49 2.44 7.71
C GLY A 409 -34.84 2.01 7.11
N ILE A 410 -35.95 2.45 7.71
CA ILE A 410 -37.31 2.19 7.17
C ILE A 410 -37.51 2.83 5.81
N VAL A 411 -37.14 4.10 5.65
CA VAL A 411 -37.27 4.84 4.37
C VAL A 411 -36.45 4.18 3.26
N ALA A 412 -35.25 3.69 3.59
CA ALA A 412 -34.37 2.97 2.67
C ALA A 412 -34.76 1.50 2.47
N GLY A 413 -35.80 1.00 3.13
CA GLY A 413 -36.22 -0.40 3.09
C GLY A 413 -35.38 -1.34 3.95
N LEU A 414 -34.34 -0.88 4.63
CA LEU A 414 -33.44 -1.69 5.46
C LEU A 414 -34.09 -2.13 6.80
N HIS A 415 -35.22 -2.82 6.74
CA HIS A 415 -36.05 -3.20 7.89
C HIS A 415 -35.30 -4.03 8.94
N ILE A 416 -34.24 -4.74 8.57
CA ILE A 416 -33.43 -5.52 9.52
C ILE A 416 -32.64 -4.64 10.48
N LEU A 417 -32.26 -3.42 10.08
CA LEU A 417 -31.67 -2.43 10.99
C LEU A 417 -32.64 -2.05 12.12
N VAL A 418 -33.94 -2.18 11.89
CA VAL A 418 -35.01 -1.96 12.86
C VAL A 418 -35.36 -3.23 13.64
N LEU A 419 -35.37 -4.39 12.98
CA LEU A 419 -35.69 -5.67 13.62
C LEU A 419 -34.60 -6.14 14.59
N MET A 420 -33.33 -5.84 14.32
CA MET A 420 -32.23 -6.20 15.22
C MET A 420 -32.36 -5.55 16.62
N PRO A 421 -32.62 -4.24 16.75
CA PRO A 421 -33.03 -3.61 18.01
C PRO A 421 -34.25 -4.25 18.67
N LEU A 422 -35.29 -4.59 17.89
CA LEU A 422 -36.51 -5.20 18.41
C LEU A 422 -36.27 -6.59 19.02
N HIS A 423 -35.36 -7.38 18.42
CA HIS A 423 -34.97 -8.71 18.92
C HIS A 423 -34.21 -8.68 20.26
N LEU A 424 -33.71 -7.53 20.69
CA LEU A 424 -33.15 -7.32 22.03
C LEU A 424 -34.22 -7.00 23.10
N GLY A 425 -35.51 -7.08 22.76
CA GLY A 425 -36.61 -6.80 23.68
C GLY A 425 -37.00 -5.33 23.77
N VAL A 426 -36.62 -4.51 22.78
CA VAL A 426 -36.90 -3.07 22.74
C VAL A 426 -38.28 -2.83 22.13
N HIS A 427 -39.33 -3.30 22.81
CA HIS A 427 -40.69 -3.39 22.24
C HIS A 427 -41.41 -2.05 22.01
N GLU A 428 -40.91 -0.92 22.52
CA GLU A 428 -41.64 0.36 22.54
C GLU A 428 -41.20 1.40 21.49
N LEU A 429 -40.19 1.10 20.68
CA LEU A 429 -39.56 2.06 19.75
C LEU A 429 -40.50 2.64 18.66
N PHE A 430 -41.62 1.98 18.37
CA PHE A 430 -42.48 2.27 17.21
C PHE A 430 -43.89 2.74 17.55
N LEU A 431 -44.22 2.96 18.83
CA LEU A 431 -45.61 3.24 19.22
C LEU A 431 -46.08 4.68 19.04
N HIS A 432 -45.21 5.63 18.66
CA HIS A 432 -45.64 7.00 18.36
C HIS A 432 -44.91 7.63 17.17
N PRO A 433 -45.53 7.69 15.98
CA PRO A 433 -45.17 8.70 14.98
C PRO A 433 -45.70 10.07 15.44
N LYS A 434 -44.85 11.10 15.40
CA LYS A 434 -45.30 12.48 15.30
C LYS A 434 -44.93 13.01 13.94
#